data_AF-A0A972Q6Z5-F1
#
_entry.id   AF-A0A972Q6Z5-F1
#
_cell.length_a   1.000
_cell.length_b   1.000
_cell.length_c   1.000
_cell.angle_alpha   90.00
_cell.angle_beta   90.00
_cell.angle_gamma   90.00
#
_symmetry.space_group_name_H-M   'P 1'
#
loop_
_entity.id
_entity.type
_entity.pdbx_description
1 polymer ?
#
loop_
_entity_poly.entity_id
_entity_poly.type
_entity_poly.pdbx_seq_one_letter_code
_entity_poly.pdbx_strand_id
1 'polypeptide(L)'
;MDDQSRSVETFHFSYSLDRKNFFRRACPKCGLEFKTKAEPGEIASILQPAFRQMGLEIGESPESDEDRDEIKSYFICPYCGEQSEASDFLTQDFKRYLERYVYCEVILPRINGMFEDLADSIGHQKSGGGFLSIELSMEFNRSLNPPRPISGPEPPDMKIVDLFCCNKEIKIQESWNCEIYCPYCSSIEVLR
;
A
#
# COMPACT_ATOMS: atom_id res chain seq x y z
N MET A 1 17.84 15.32 -27.96
CA MET A 1 16.68 14.58 -27.45
C MET A 1 17.15 13.99 -26.14
N ASP A 2 16.92 14.73 -25.06
CA ASP A 2 17.47 14.44 -23.76
C ASP A 2 16.75 13.25 -23.14
N ASP A 3 17.52 12.20 -22.89
CA ASP A 3 17.12 11.00 -22.17
C ASP A 3 17.03 11.36 -20.68
N GLN A 4 15.84 11.74 -20.22
CA GLN A 4 15.57 11.90 -18.78
C GLN A 4 15.70 10.53 -18.13
N SER A 5 16.87 10.26 -17.55
CA SER A 5 17.13 9.10 -16.71
C SER A 5 16.05 9.02 -15.63
N ARG A 6 15.10 8.09 -15.76
CA ARG A 6 14.15 7.74 -14.70
C ARG A 6 14.98 7.26 -13.50
N SER A 7 15.09 8.08 -12.46
CA SER A 7 15.76 7.71 -11.22
C SER A 7 14.88 6.67 -10.49
N VAL A 8 15.38 5.44 -10.38
CA VAL A 8 14.75 4.40 -9.57
C VAL A 8 15.16 4.62 -8.12
N GLU A 9 14.17 4.93 -7.27
CA GLU A 9 14.37 5.06 -5.82
C GLU A 9 13.83 3.81 -5.11
N THR A 10 14.60 3.28 -4.15
CA THR A 10 14.21 2.08 -3.38
C THR A 10 13.82 2.47 -1.97
N PHE A 11 12.66 2.02 -1.52
CA PHE A 11 12.11 2.29 -0.20
C PHE A 11 11.77 0.99 0.53
N HIS A 12 11.94 1.00 1.85
CA HIS A 12 11.59 -0.13 2.71
C HIS A 12 10.27 0.12 3.43
N PHE A 13 9.23 -0.61 3.04
CA PHE A 13 7.91 -0.54 3.65
C PHE A 13 7.68 -1.76 4.55
N SER A 14 7.26 -1.53 5.80
CA SER A 14 6.95 -2.58 6.76
C SER A 14 5.47 -2.53 7.14
N TYR A 15 4.81 -3.67 7.16
CA TYR A 15 3.42 -3.79 7.55
C TYR A 15 3.22 -5.03 8.42
N SER A 16 2.14 -5.04 9.19
CA SER A 16 1.85 -6.13 10.10
C SER A 16 1.04 -7.21 9.41
N LEU A 17 1.61 -8.41 9.39
CA LEU A 17 0.90 -9.65 9.12
C LEU A 17 0.57 -10.36 10.42
N ASP A 18 -0.49 -11.17 10.41
CA ASP A 18 -0.74 -12.14 11.47
C ASP A 18 0.40 -13.20 11.49
N ARG A 19 0.53 -13.96 12.59
CA ARG A 19 1.53 -15.03 12.80
C ARG A 19 1.61 -16.08 11.68
N LYS A 20 0.57 -16.17 10.85
CA LYS A 20 0.46 -17.09 9.70
C LYS A 20 0.51 -16.37 8.33
N ASN A 21 1.07 -15.16 8.25
CA ASN A 21 1.18 -14.36 7.02
C ASN A 21 -0.16 -14.00 6.38
N PHE A 22 -1.18 -13.76 7.20
CA PHE A 22 -2.48 -13.29 6.72
C PHE A 22 -2.52 -11.76 6.72
N PHE A 23 -2.98 -11.20 5.60
CA PHE A 23 -3.19 -9.78 5.40
C PHE A 23 -4.66 -9.42 5.59
N ARG A 24 -4.94 -8.45 6.47
CA ARG A 24 -6.30 -8.01 6.79
C ARG A 24 -6.85 -7.07 5.72
N ARG A 25 -8.08 -7.34 5.30
CA ARG A 25 -8.81 -6.68 4.24
C ARG A 25 -10.19 -6.28 4.74
N ALA A 26 -10.75 -5.20 4.21
CA ALA A 26 -12.10 -4.73 4.48
C ALA A 26 -12.88 -4.61 3.17
N CYS A 27 -14.05 -5.24 3.08
CA CYS A 27 -14.86 -5.15 1.87
C CYS A 27 -15.39 -3.71 1.66
N PRO A 28 -15.22 -3.11 0.46
CA PRO A 28 -15.71 -1.75 0.19
C PRO A 28 -17.24 -1.65 0.21
N LYS A 29 -17.97 -2.76 0.05
CA LYS A 29 -19.44 -2.79 0.02
C LYS A 29 -20.08 -3.10 1.36
N CYS A 30 -19.71 -4.23 1.99
CA CYS A 30 -20.34 -4.65 3.24
C CYS A 30 -19.56 -4.20 4.50
N GLY A 31 -18.34 -3.68 4.35
CA GLY A 31 -17.50 -3.23 5.47
C GLY A 31 -16.92 -4.36 6.32
N LEU A 32 -17.32 -5.62 6.10
CA LEU A 32 -16.80 -6.76 6.86
C LEU A 32 -15.34 -7.03 6.53
N GLU A 33 -14.58 -7.36 7.57
CA GLU A 33 -13.17 -7.67 7.47
C GLU A 33 -12.93 -9.17 7.30
N PHE A 34 -11.92 -9.50 6.52
CA PHE A 34 -11.44 -10.87 6.31
C PHE A 34 -9.92 -10.82 6.09
N LYS A 35 -9.29 -11.98 6.03
CA LYS A 35 -7.88 -12.06 5.66
C LYS A 35 -7.60 -13.10 4.61
N THR A 36 -6.69 -12.76 3.72
CA THR A 36 -6.10 -13.67 2.74
C THR A 36 -4.64 -13.90 3.11
N LYS A 37 -4.04 -15.00 2.65
CA LYS A 37 -2.57 -15.07 2.65
C LYS A 37 -2.00 -13.94 1.81
N ALA A 38 -0.84 -13.46 2.20
CA ALA A 38 -0.07 -12.51 1.42
C ALA A 38 1.31 -13.10 1.21
N GLU A 39 1.54 -13.60 0.00
CA GLU A 39 2.87 -14.08 -0.40
C GLU A 39 3.75 -12.87 -0.74
N PRO A 40 5.06 -12.89 -0.41
CA PRO A 40 5.94 -11.74 -0.63
C PRO A 40 5.89 -11.17 -2.06
N GLY A 41 5.69 -12.02 -3.07
CA GLY A 41 5.55 -11.61 -4.47
C GLY A 41 4.21 -10.97 -4.85
N GLU A 42 3.12 -11.26 -4.11
CA GLU A 42 1.77 -10.73 -4.38
C GLU A 42 1.56 -9.32 -3.82
N ILE A 43 2.33 -8.93 -2.81
CA ILE A 43 2.11 -7.67 -2.07
C ILE A 43 2.42 -6.44 -2.91
N ALA A 44 3.49 -6.49 -3.70
CA ALA A 44 3.79 -5.43 -4.66
C ALA A 44 2.57 -5.17 -5.57
N SER A 45 1.94 -6.24 -6.06
CA SER A 45 0.76 -6.15 -6.93
C SER A 45 -0.51 -5.73 -6.21
N ILE A 46 -0.68 -6.10 -4.94
CA ILE A 46 -1.80 -5.61 -4.11
C ILE A 46 -1.67 -4.10 -3.88
N LEU A 47 -0.45 -3.60 -3.68
CA LEU A 47 -0.19 -2.20 -3.38
C LEU A 47 -0.05 -1.33 -4.63
N GLN A 48 0.33 -1.89 -5.79
CA GLN A 48 0.56 -1.16 -7.02
C GLN A 48 -0.58 -0.20 -7.39
N PRO A 49 -1.88 -0.58 -7.33
CA PRO A 49 -2.94 0.36 -7.63
C PRO A 49 -3.06 1.50 -6.62
N ALA A 50 -2.77 1.23 -5.33
CA ALA A 50 -2.77 2.25 -4.30
C ALA A 50 -1.64 3.28 -4.52
N PHE A 51 -0.44 2.82 -4.91
CA PHE A 51 0.65 3.73 -5.30
C PHE A 51 0.32 4.54 -6.56
N ARG A 52 -0.32 3.91 -7.55
CA ARG A 52 -0.78 4.61 -8.77
C ARG A 52 -1.77 5.73 -8.45
N GLN A 53 -2.70 5.50 -7.53
CA GLN A 53 -3.65 6.53 -7.07
C GLN A 53 -2.94 7.73 -6.41
N MET A 54 -1.75 7.53 -5.85
CA MET A 54 -0.89 8.59 -5.29
C MET A 54 0.08 9.20 -6.33
N GLY A 55 -0.02 8.81 -7.60
CA GLY A 55 0.87 9.28 -8.67
C GLY A 55 2.26 8.66 -8.67
N LEU A 56 2.42 7.51 -8.01
CA LEU A 56 3.69 6.75 -7.95
C LEU A 56 3.57 5.44 -8.70
N GLU A 57 4.65 5.02 -9.35
CA GLU A 57 4.77 3.71 -10.01
C GLU A 57 5.74 2.85 -9.20
N ILE A 58 5.33 1.64 -8.81
CA ILE A 58 6.24 0.63 -8.28
C ILE A 58 6.93 -0.04 -9.48
N GLY A 59 8.25 0.03 -9.53
CA GLY A 59 9.06 -0.59 -10.58
C GLY A 59 9.09 -2.13 -10.49
N GLU A 60 9.63 -2.76 -11.53
CA GLU A 60 9.86 -4.21 -11.54
C GLU A 60 10.93 -4.59 -10.50
N SER A 61 10.64 -5.60 -9.68
CA SER A 61 11.65 -6.24 -8.84
C SER A 61 12.75 -6.81 -9.75
N PRO A 62 14.04 -6.62 -9.45
CA PRO A 62 15.15 -7.08 -10.31
C PRO A 62 15.34 -8.60 -10.35
N GLU A 63 14.35 -9.38 -9.91
CA GLU A 63 14.36 -10.83 -9.99
C GLU A 63 13.22 -11.26 -10.92
N SER A 64 13.62 -11.44 -12.17
CA SER A 64 12.91 -12.17 -13.21
C SER A 64 12.50 -13.54 -12.70
N ASP A 65 11.24 -13.93 -12.90
CA ASP A 65 10.88 -15.30 -13.26
C ASP A 65 9.54 -15.26 -14.01
N GLU A 66 9.54 -15.86 -15.19
CA GLU A 66 8.51 -15.87 -16.23
C GLU A 66 7.27 -16.75 -15.87
N ASP A 67 7.06 -17.02 -14.58
CA ASP A 67 5.99 -17.89 -14.05
C ASP A 67 5.13 -17.18 -12.99
N ARG A 68 4.81 -15.89 -13.20
CA ARG A 68 3.77 -15.24 -12.38
C ARG A 68 2.40 -15.62 -12.97
N ASP A 69 1.79 -16.64 -12.37
CA ASP A 69 0.32 -16.83 -12.36
C ASP A 69 -0.34 -15.45 -12.41
N GLU A 70 -1.25 -15.21 -13.37
CA GLU A 70 -1.95 -13.93 -13.58
C GLU A 70 -2.29 -13.29 -12.23
N ILE A 71 -1.52 -12.28 -11.84
CA ILE A 71 -1.66 -11.68 -10.52
C ILE A 71 -3.00 -10.99 -10.52
N LYS A 72 -3.95 -11.53 -9.75
CA LYS A 72 -5.33 -11.04 -9.78
C LYS A 72 -5.35 -9.65 -9.16
N SER A 73 -5.52 -8.64 -10.01
CA SER A 73 -5.78 -7.26 -9.60
C SER A 73 -7.12 -7.10 -8.87
N TYR A 74 -7.97 -8.13 -8.86
CA TYR A 74 -9.29 -8.13 -8.24
C TYR A 74 -9.42 -9.21 -7.17
N PHE A 75 -10.16 -8.88 -6.11
CA PHE A 75 -10.60 -9.81 -5.08
C PHE A 75 -12.11 -9.86 -5.02
N ILE A 76 -12.61 -10.98 -4.50
CA ILE A 76 -14.03 -11.18 -4.20
C ILE A 76 -14.23 -11.20 -2.68
N CYS A 77 -15.23 -10.49 -2.19
CA CYS A 77 -15.58 -10.48 -0.78
C CYS A 77 -16.15 -11.86 -0.37
N PRO A 78 -15.57 -12.54 0.63
CA PRO A 78 -16.06 -13.84 1.04
C PRO A 78 -17.48 -13.82 1.62
N TYR A 79 -17.97 -12.67 2.05
CA TYR A 79 -19.29 -12.55 2.68
C TYR A 79 -20.40 -12.21 1.70
N CYS A 80 -20.19 -11.19 0.85
CA CYS A 80 -21.23 -10.64 -0.02
C CYS A 80 -20.99 -10.84 -1.52
N GLY A 81 -19.87 -11.47 -1.89
CA GLY A 81 -19.52 -11.73 -3.29
C GLY A 81 -19.10 -10.50 -4.09
N GLU A 82 -18.90 -9.35 -3.45
CA GLU A 82 -18.46 -8.13 -4.14
C GLU A 82 -17.09 -8.32 -4.80
N GLN A 83 -16.98 -8.00 -6.09
CA GLN A 83 -15.72 -8.02 -6.83
C GLN A 83 -15.20 -6.60 -7.01
N SER A 84 -13.99 -6.32 -6.53
CA SER A 84 -13.35 -5.00 -6.63
C SER A 84 -11.84 -5.13 -6.73
N GLU A 85 -11.14 -4.02 -6.99
CA GLU A 85 -9.67 -4.02 -7.10
C GLU A 85 -9.05 -4.38 -5.73
N ALA A 86 -7.89 -5.03 -5.72
CA ALA A 86 -7.22 -5.46 -4.50
C ALA A 86 -6.92 -4.31 -3.52
N SER A 87 -6.69 -3.11 -4.07
CA SER A 87 -6.50 -1.84 -3.38
C SER A 87 -7.77 -1.34 -2.67
N ASP A 88 -8.95 -1.62 -3.23
CA ASP A 88 -10.23 -1.22 -2.64
C ASP A 88 -10.50 -1.97 -1.34
N PHE A 89 -9.96 -3.18 -1.23
CA PHE A 89 -10.04 -4.03 -0.04
C PHE A 89 -9.04 -3.67 1.07
N LEU A 90 -8.20 -2.66 0.90
CA LEU A 90 -7.31 -2.19 1.98
C LEU A 90 -8.14 -1.57 3.11
N THR A 91 -7.79 -1.89 4.36
CA THR A 91 -8.45 -1.29 5.53
C THR A 91 -8.19 0.22 5.57
N GLN A 92 -9.08 0.99 6.20
CA GLN A 92 -8.89 2.44 6.32
C GLN A 92 -7.60 2.79 7.07
N ASP A 93 -7.28 2.05 8.12
CA ASP A 93 -6.04 2.27 8.89
C ASP A 93 -4.81 2.00 8.03
N PHE A 94 -4.85 0.97 7.19
CA PHE A 94 -3.76 0.66 6.26
C PHE A 94 -3.62 1.74 5.17
N LYS A 95 -4.73 2.23 4.60
CA LYS A 95 -4.70 3.34 3.65
C LYS A 95 -4.05 4.60 4.25
N ARG A 96 -4.47 4.99 5.47
CA ARG A 96 -3.86 6.13 6.19
C ARG A 96 -2.37 5.92 6.49
N TYR A 97 -1.98 4.70 6.85
CA TYR A 97 -0.59 4.35 7.06
C TYR A 97 0.24 4.51 5.78
N LEU A 98 -0.27 3.98 4.67
CA LEU A 98 0.38 4.05 3.36
C LEU A 98 0.52 5.50 2.86
N GLU A 99 -0.55 6.29 2.94
CA GLU A 99 -0.54 7.72 2.57
C GLU A 99 0.51 8.49 3.37
N ARG A 100 0.54 8.27 4.69
CA ARG A 100 1.51 8.93 5.57
C ARG A 100 2.95 8.49 5.27
N TYR A 101 3.16 7.20 5.00
CA TYR A 101 4.47 6.68 4.63
C TYR A 101 4.96 7.34 3.34
N VAL A 102 4.14 7.34 2.29
CA VAL A 102 4.47 7.99 1.01
C VAL A 102 4.76 9.48 1.18
N TYR A 103 3.94 10.17 1.96
CA TYR A 103 4.17 11.59 2.22
C TYR A 103 5.53 11.86 2.89
N CYS A 104 5.86 11.09 3.93
CA CYS A 104 7.08 11.31 4.71
C CYS A 104 8.35 10.89 3.97
N GLU A 105 8.31 9.74 3.28
CA GLU A 105 9.51 9.13 2.69
C GLU A 105 9.73 9.54 1.23
N VAL A 106 8.67 9.86 0.48
CA VAL A 106 8.78 10.16 -0.96
C VAL A 106 8.54 11.64 -1.26
N ILE A 107 7.45 12.21 -0.73
CA ILE A 107 7.02 13.57 -1.11
C ILE A 107 7.87 14.64 -0.39
N LEU A 108 8.04 14.52 0.93
CA LEU A 108 8.78 15.51 1.73
C LEU A 108 10.24 15.72 1.27
N PRO A 109 11.05 14.68 0.99
CA PRO A 109 12.42 14.88 0.51
C PRO A 109 12.49 15.61 -0.83
N ARG A 110 11.55 15.35 -1.74
CA ARG A 110 11.49 16.02 -3.05
C ARG A 110 11.18 17.51 -2.91
N ILE A 111 10.23 17.84 -2.04
CA ILE A 111 9.89 19.24 -1.74
C ILE A 111 11.11 19.94 -1.12
N ASN A 112 11.79 19.30 -0.17
CA ASN A 112 12.98 19.87 0.46
C ASN A 112 14.11 20.12 -0.57
N GLY A 113 14.38 19.15 -1.44
CA GLY A 113 15.39 19.31 -2.50
C GLY A 113 15.07 20.48 -3.44
N MET A 114 13.82 20.62 -3.87
CA MET A 114 13.41 21.77 -4.71
C MET A 114 13.63 23.13 -4.01
N PHE A 115 13.42 23.21 -2.69
CA PHE A 115 13.65 24.43 -1.94
C PHE A 115 15.14 24.73 -1.75
N GLU A 116 15.96 23.70 -1.50
CA GLU A 116 17.42 23.83 -1.43
C GLU A 116 17.98 24.33 -2.76
N ASP A 117 17.57 23.72 -3.88
CA ASP A 117 17.95 24.14 -5.23
C ASP A 117 17.55 25.60 -5.53
N LEU A 118 16.34 26.00 -5.11
CA LEU A 118 15.87 27.37 -5.28
C LEU A 118 16.71 28.36 -4.47
N ALA A 119 17.00 28.06 -3.20
CA ALA A 119 17.82 28.90 -2.34
C ALA A 119 19.24 29.07 -2.89
N ASP A 120 19.84 27.99 -3.38
CA ASP A 120 21.18 28.00 -3.99
C ASP A 120 21.20 28.80 -5.31
N SER A 121 20.14 28.70 -6.12
CA SER A 121 20.02 29.47 -7.37
C SER A 121 19.91 30.99 -7.16
N ILE A 122 19.27 31.41 -6.06
CA ILE A 122 19.17 32.82 -5.65
C ILE A 122 20.50 33.31 -5.04
N GLY A 123 21.21 32.45 -4.31
CA GLY A 123 22.50 32.78 -3.68
C GLY A 123 23.67 32.97 -4.65
N HIS A 124 23.60 32.41 -5.87
CA HIS A 124 24.69 32.44 -6.85
C HIS A 124 24.66 33.60 -7.86
N GLN A 125 23.63 34.44 -7.91
CA GLN A 125 23.62 35.63 -8.78
C GLN A 125 24.41 36.81 -8.19
N LYS A 126 25.73 36.80 -8.41
CA LYS A 126 26.55 38.03 -8.41
C LYS A 126 26.24 38.84 -9.68
N SER A 127 25.19 39.66 -9.67
CA SER A 127 25.07 40.79 -10.60
C SER A 127 24.36 41.95 -9.92
N GLY A 128 25.02 43.11 -9.90
CA GLY A 128 24.75 44.21 -8.99
C GLY A 128 23.37 44.87 -9.13
N GLY A 129 22.90 45.38 -7.99
CA GLY A 129 21.88 46.42 -7.91
C GLY A 129 20.46 45.91 -7.66
N GLY A 130 20.12 45.57 -6.40
CA GLY A 130 18.73 45.41 -5.98
C GLY A 130 18.58 44.62 -4.68
N PHE A 131 18.24 45.30 -3.58
CA PHE A 131 18.13 44.73 -2.23
C PHE A 131 16.80 44.00 -2.00
N LEU A 132 16.56 42.87 -2.67
CA LEU A 132 15.41 42.02 -2.38
C LEU A 132 15.87 40.65 -1.88
N SER A 133 16.14 40.59 -0.57
CA SER A 133 16.33 39.34 0.16
C SER A 133 14.95 38.80 0.55
N ILE A 134 14.44 37.85 -0.22
CA ILE A 134 13.23 37.13 0.16
C ILE A 134 13.67 35.94 1.03
N GLU A 135 13.61 36.14 2.34
CA GLU A 135 13.89 35.11 3.34
C GLU A 135 12.61 34.26 3.52
N LEU A 136 12.52 33.16 2.77
CA LEU A 136 11.42 32.19 2.90
C LEU A 136 11.70 31.27 4.11
N SER A 137 11.41 31.75 5.32
CA SER A 137 11.40 30.92 6.52
C SER A 137 10.03 30.27 6.71
N MET A 138 9.84 29.09 6.11
CA MET A 138 8.74 28.21 6.47
C MET A 138 9.25 27.19 7.49
N GLU A 139 8.72 27.24 8.71
CA GLU A 139 8.89 26.19 9.72
C GLU A 139 8.11 24.94 9.28
N PHE A 140 8.59 24.25 8.23
CA PHE A 140 8.18 22.89 7.99
C PHE A 140 8.66 22.08 9.19
N ASN A 141 7.73 21.62 10.01
CA ASN A 141 8.03 20.82 11.18
C ASN A 141 8.76 19.54 10.73
N ARG A 142 10.10 19.59 10.76
CA ARG A 142 11.07 18.57 10.29
C ARG A 142 10.98 17.23 11.04
N SER A 143 9.97 17.04 11.88
CA SER A 143 9.84 15.89 12.77
C SER A 143 8.62 15.02 12.47
N LEU A 144 8.30 14.82 11.18
CA LEU A 144 7.45 13.70 10.80
C LEU A 144 8.32 12.43 10.78
N ASN A 145 8.49 11.81 11.95
CA ASN A 145 9.00 10.45 12.00
C ASN A 145 8.13 9.55 11.13
N PRO A 146 8.71 8.57 10.40
CA PRO A 146 7.93 7.60 9.64
C PRO A 146 6.85 7.00 10.54
N PRO A 147 5.64 6.80 10.01
CA PRO A 147 4.57 6.22 10.81
C PRO A 147 5.08 4.88 11.35
N ARG A 148 4.91 4.66 12.66
CA ARG A 148 5.17 3.35 13.24
C ARG A 148 4.29 2.33 12.52
N PRO A 149 4.80 1.12 12.21
CA PRO A 149 3.98 0.07 11.62
C PRO A 149 2.72 -0.12 12.46
N ILE A 150 1.60 -0.49 11.84
CA ILE A 150 0.34 -0.79 12.54
C ILE A 150 0.56 -2.07 13.36
N SER A 151 1.25 -1.97 14.49
CA SER A 151 1.63 -3.09 15.33
C SER A 151 0.70 -3.14 16.53
N GLY A 152 -0.02 -4.25 16.65
CA GLY A 152 -0.81 -4.58 17.82
C GLY A 152 -1.05 -6.09 17.84
N PRO A 153 -1.19 -6.71 19.03
CA PRO A 153 -1.65 -8.09 19.11
C PRO A 153 -3.02 -8.15 18.46
N GLU A 154 -3.13 -9.00 17.45
CA GLU A 154 -4.37 -9.09 16.70
C GLU A 154 -5.46 -9.74 17.56
N PRO A 155 -6.68 -9.17 17.62
CA PRO A 155 -7.77 -9.82 18.31
C PRO A 155 -8.03 -11.21 17.71
N PRO A 156 -8.31 -12.23 18.53
CA PRO A 156 -8.70 -13.55 18.04
C PRO A 156 -10.17 -13.53 17.61
N ASP A 157 -10.50 -12.71 16.60
CA ASP A 157 -11.87 -12.45 16.12
C ASP A 157 -12.25 -13.26 14.87
N MET A 158 -11.32 -14.06 14.34
CA MET A 158 -11.47 -14.75 13.07
C MET A 158 -11.03 -16.22 13.11
N LYS A 159 -11.83 -17.08 12.47
CA LYS A 159 -11.53 -18.50 12.21
C LYS A 159 -10.90 -18.69 10.85
N ILE A 160 -10.09 -19.74 10.71
CA ILE A 160 -9.52 -20.17 9.44
C ILE A 160 -10.55 -21.04 8.71
N VAL A 161 -10.68 -20.83 7.41
CA VAL A 161 -11.48 -21.67 6.51
C VAL A 161 -10.62 -22.11 5.34
N ASP A 162 -10.62 -23.41 5.09
CA ASP A 162 -9.98 -24.04 3.94
C ASP A 162 -10.92 -23.97 2.72
N LEU A 163 -10.44 -23.37 1.63
CA LEU A 163 -11.20 -23.26 0.38
C LEU A 163 -10.87 -24.45 -0.51
N PHE A 164 -11.78 -25.42 -0.60
CA PHE A 164 -11.56 -26.65 -1.36
C PHE A 164 -11.40 -26.41 -2.87
N CYS A 165 -12.10 -25.41 -3.42
CA CYS A 165 -12.01 -25.03 -4.83
C CYS A 165 -10.59 -24.66 -5.31
N CYS A 166 -9.72 -24.12 -4.45
CA CYS A 166 -8.39 -23.65 -4.83
C CYS A 166 -7.28 -24.05 -3.85
N ASN A 167 -7.61 -24.84 -2.82
CA ASN A 167 -6.70 -25.29 -1.78
C ASN A 167 -5.97 -24.14 -1.05
N LYS A 168 -6.62 -22.97 -0.94
CA LYS A 168 -6.12 -21.79 -0.22
C LYS A 168 -6.85 -21.63 1.11
N GLU A 169 -6.18 -20.99 2.07
CA GLU A 169 -6.77 -20.64 3.36
C GLU A 169 -7.18 -19.16 3.39
N ILE A 170 -8.31 -18.87 4.03
CA ILE A 170 -8.73 -17.52 4.38
C ILE A 170 -9.13 -17.45 5.86
N LYS A 171 -9.16 -16.24 6.41
CA LYS A 171 -9.74 -16.00 7.74
C LYS A 171 -10.98 -15.14 7.62
N ILE A 172 -12.05 -15.55 8.29
CA ILE A 172 -13.34 -14.85 8.34
C ILE A 172 -13.78 -14.67 9.78
N GLN A 173 -14.75 -13.78 10.04
CA GLN A 173 -15.30 -13.56 11.37
C GLN A 173 -15.82 -14.87 12.00
N GLU A 174 -15.49 -15.08 13.27
CA GLU A 174 -15.88 -16.28 14.03
C GLU A 174 -17.41 -16.50 13.99
N SER A 175 -18.17 -15.41 14.11
CA SER A 175 -19.63 -15.38 14.14
C SER A 175 -20.30 -15.68 12.79
N TRP A 176 -19.54 -15.75 11.68
CA TRP A 176 -20.10 -16.02 10.36
C TRP A 176 -20.40 -17.51 10.19
N ASN A 177 -21.67 -17.84 9.94
CA ASN A 177 -22.17 -19.21 9.80
C ASN A 177 -22.94 -19.45 8.51
N CYS A 178 -22.83 -18.53 7.55
CA CYS A 178 -23.46 -18.65 6.24
C CYS A 178 -22.46 -19.19 5.21
N GLU A 179 -22.94 -19.40 3.98
CA GLU A 179 -22.09 -19.66 2.82
C GLU A 179 -21.04 -18.55 2.65
N ILE A 180 -19.92 -18.90 2.03
CA ILE A 180 -18.85 -17.97 1.70
C ILE A 180 -18.47 -18.06 0.22
N TYR A 181 -18.00 -16.95 -0.32
CA TYR A 181 -17.44 -16.87 -1.66
C TYR A 181 -15.91 -17.01 -1.59
N CYS A 182 -15.33 -17.83 -2.46
CA CYS A 182 -13.88 -17.91 -2.60
C CYS A 182 -13.35 -16.56 -3.13
N PRO A 183 -12.43 -15.88 -2.41
CA PRO A 183 -11.90 -14.58 -2.85
C PRO A 183 -11.10 -14.64 -4.16
N TYR A 184 -10.66 -15.84 -4.55
CA TYR A 184 -9.77 -16.05 -5.69
C TYR A 184 -10.50 -16.56 -6.94
N CYS A 185 -11.57 -17.35 -6.80
CA CYS A 185 -12.23 -17.99 -7.95
C CYS A 185 -13.76 -17.90 -7.94
N SER A 186 -14.35 -17.13 -7.03
CA SER A 186 -15.79 -16.88 -6.90
C SER A 186 -16.67 -18.08 -6.55
N SER A 187 -16.12 -19.29 -6.42
CA SER A 187 -16.88 -20.48 -6.02
C SER A 187 -17.51 -20.31 -4.64
N ILE A 188 -18.75 -20.77 -4.48
CA ILE A 188 -19.47 -20.74 -3.21
C ILE A 188 -19.15 -22.01 -2.42
N GLU A 189 -18.73 -21.85 -1.17
CA GLU A 189 -18.43 -22.95 -0.24
C GLU A 189 -19.37 -22.85 0.97
N VAL A 190 -19.87 -23.99 1.42
CA VAL A 190 -20.71 -24.07 2.64
C VAL A 190 -19.79 -24.37 3.83
N LEU A 191 -19.81 -23.51 4.84
CA LEU A 191 -19.11 -23.74 6.10
C LEU A 191 -19.76 -24.95 6.81
N ARG A 192 -19.01 -26.03 6.97
CA ARG A 192 -19.41 -27.20 7.78
C ARG A 192 -18.96 -27.07 9.21
#